data_AF-A0A529GHJ3-F1
#
_entry.id   AF-A0A529GHJ3-F1
#
_cell.length_a   1.000
_cell.length_b   1.000
_cell.length_c   1.000
_cell.angle_alpha   90.00
_cell.angle_beta   90.00
_cell.angle_gamma   90.00
#
_symmetry.space_group_name_H-M   'P 1'
#
loop_
_entity.id
_entity.type
_entity.pdbx_description
1 polymer ?
#
loop_
_entity_poly.entity_id
_entity_poly.type
_entity_poly.pdbx_seq_one_letter_code
_entity_poly.pdbx_strand_id
1 'polypeptide(L)'
;MALKPSGSLKIDTFSMRIGDIEGIELDRLHGHSLSVGWPHRAEDWQFLRESGRGFVALDEIGRVLGSAMWFAHGTDFATVGMVITSPRLQTLGAGQWLMKRVFEKVAGRDLRLNATRAARRLYLSLDFQPEKTVYQCQGIARAETMGRLAETRGDIRTLGEGDIAAAITLDAAGFGVRRAALIAKLFAHSAGYGLFKGGRLKAFALCRPFGRGHVVG
;
A
#
# COMPACT_ATOMS: atom_id res chain seq x y z
N MET A 1 -11.97 35.40 -46.68
CA MET A 1 -12.61 34.85 -45.47
C MET A 1 -11.53 34.69 -44.41
N ALA A 2 -11.65 35.39 -43.29
CA ALA A 2 -10.55 35.64 -42.36
C ALA A 2 -10.33 34.51 -41.36
N LEU A 3 -9.06 34.17 -41.09
CA LEU A 3 -8.64 33.44 -39.90
C LEU A 3 -7.68 34.34 -39.11
N LYS A 4 -8.19 34.95 -38.04
CA LYS A 4 -7.35 35.55 -36.99
C LYS A 4 -7.29 34.56 -35.83
N PRO A 5 -6.19 33.82 -35.63
CA PRO A 5 -5.98 33.06 -34.40
C PRO A 5 -5.84 34.03 -33.22
N SER A 6 -6.33 33.62 -32.04
CA SER A 6 -6.37 34.42 -30.82
C SER A 6 -4.97 34.82 -30.33
N GLY A 7 -4.88 35.98 -29.65
CA GLY A 7 -3.63 36.60 -29.19
C GLY A 7 -2.92 35.93 -28.00
N SER A 8 -3.33 34.73 -27.58
CA SER A 8 -2.56 33.90 -26.63
C SER A 8 -3.02 32.45 -26.67
N LEU A 9 -2.07 31.52 -26.72
CA LEU A 9 -2.26 30.09 -26.54
C LEU A 9 -1.23 29.61 -25.50
N LYS A 10 -1.70 29.31 -24.28
CA LYS A 10 -0.91 28.57 -23.29
C LYS A 10 -1.52 27.19 -23.17
N ILE A 11 -0.81 26.20 -23.72
CA ILE A 11 -1.08 24.78 -23.50
C ILE A 11 0.04 24.30 -22.55
N ASP A 12 -0.35 23.60 -21.48
CA ASP A 12 0.49 22.93 -20.49
C ASP A 12 1.28 23.79 -19.49
N THR A 13 0.59 24.67 -18.75
CA THR A 13 1.02 24.98 -17.37
C THR A 13 0.07 24.30 -16.40
N PHE A 14 0.33 23.02 -16.08
CA PHE A 14 -0.41 22.32 -15.04
C PHE A 14 0.08 22.81 -13.67
N SER A 15 -0.72 23.62 -12.99
CA SER A 15 -0.45 24.01 -11.61
C SER A 15 -0.98 22.93 -10.67
N MET A 16 -0.16 22.50 -9.73
CA MET A 16 -0.52 21.50 -8.74
C MET A 16 -0.12 21.99 -7.35
N ARG A 17 -1.01 21.80 -6.38
CA ARG A 17 -0.74 22.10 -4.97
C ARG A 17 -0.52 20.82 -4.19
N ILE A 18 0.48 20.81 -3.31
CA ILE A 18 0.71 19.72 -2.37
C ILE A 18 -0.28 19.83 -1.19
N GLY A 19 -0.78 18.69 -0.73
CA GLY A 19 -1.57 18.57 0.50
C GLY A 19 -1.14 17.36 1.32
N ASP A 20 -1.48 17.37 2.61
CA ASP A 20 -1.39 16.18 3.46
C ASP A 20 -2.56 15.25 3.15
N ILE A 21 -2.29 13.95 3.10
CA ILE A 21 -3.31 12.94 2.85
C ILE A 21 -4.37 12.86 3.95
N GLU A 22 -4.02 13.25 5.18
CA GLU A 22 -4.91 13.22 6.34
C GLU A 22 -6.11 14.16 6.15
N GLY A 23 -5.88 15.33 5.52
CA GLY A 23 -6.90 16.36 5.28
C GLY A 23 -7.72 16.17 4.00
N ILE A 24 -7.66 15.01 3.35
CA ILE A 24 -8.38 14.75 2.10
C ILE A 24 -9.58 13.86 2.37
N GLU A 25 -10.74 14.19 1.81
CA GLU A 25 -11.92 13.34 1.86
C GLU A 25 -11.63 11.92 1.33
N LEU A 26 -12.08 10.89 2.05
CA LEU A 26 -11.84 9.49 1.68
C LEU A 26 -12.32 9.18 0.26
N ASP A 27 -13.47 9.71 -0.15
CA ASP A 27 -14.03 9.51 -1.49
C ASP A 27 -13.10 10.00 -2.60
N ARG A 28 -12.32 11.06 -2.36
CA ARG A 28 -11.35 11.57 -3.33
C ARG A 28 -10.13 10.65 -3.45
N LEU A 29 -9.66 10.08 -2.34
CA LEU A 29 -8.58 9.08 -2.37
C LEU A 29 -9.05 7.77 -3.01
N HIS A 30 -10.25 7.33 -2.67
CA HIS A 30 -10.87 6.16 -3.27
C HIS A 30 -10.99 6.32 -4.78
N GLY A 31 -11.55 7.44 -5.25
CA GLY A 31 -11.60 7.79 -6.67
C GLY A 31 -10.23 7.81 -7.36
N HIS A 32 -9.19 8.28 -6.66
CA HIS A 32 -7.80 8.26 -7.16
C HIS A 32 -7.29 6.85 -7.43
N SER A 33 -7.50 5.90 -6.51
CA SER A 33 -7.14 4.50 -6.75
C SER A 33 -7.94 3.85 -7.89
N LEU A 34 -9.24 4.17 -8.00
CA LEU A 34 -10.07 3.66 -9.09
C LEU A 34 -9.61 4.18 -10.46
N SER A 35 -9.07 5.40 -10.52
CA SER A 35 -8.56 6.01 -11.76
C SER A 35 -7.42 5.23 -12.41
N VAL A 36 -6.72 4.40 -11.65
CA VAL A 36 -5.65 3.51 -12.12
C VAL A 36 -6.05 2.03 -12.07
N GLY A 37 -7.34 1.74 -11.93
CA GLY A 37 -7.90 0.39 -11.91
C GLY A 37 -7.58 -0.41 -10.65
N TRP A 38 -7.11 0.24 -9.59
CA TRP A 38 -6.82 -0.46 -8.33
C TRP A 38 -8.12 -0.64 -7.54
N PRO A 39 -8.45 -1.87 -7.12
CA PRO A 39 -9.77 -2.19 -6.59
C PRO A 39 -9.94 -1.78 -5.12
N HIS A 40 -9.18 -0.83 -4.58
CA HIS A 40 -9.25 -0.43 -3.17
C HIS A 40 -10.65 0.06 -2.82
N ARG A 41 -11.06 -0.17 -1.57
CA ARG A 41 -12.26 0.40 -0.96
C ARG A 41 -11.93 1.70 -0.22
N ALA A 42 -12.96 2.43 0.20
CA ALA A 42 -12.79 3.58 1.10
C ALA A 42 -12.18 3.17 2.45
N GLU A 43 -12.56 2.02 3.00
CA GLU A 43 -12.04 1.51 4.27
C GLU A 43 -10.58 1.06 4.15
N ASP A 44 -10.16 0.58 2.97
CA ASP A 44 -8.76 0.28 2.70
C ASP A 44 -7.91 1.56 2.78
N TRP A 45 -8.42 2.67 2.22
CA TRP A 45 -7.77 3.98 2.33
C TRP A 45 -7.75 4.53 3.76
N GLN A 46 -8.83 4.35 4.51
CA GLN A 46 -8.88 4.74 5.91
C GLN A 46 -7.82 4.00 6.73
N PHE A 47 -7.74 2.67 6.57
CA PHE A 47 -6.72 1.85 7.23
C PHE A 47 -5.29 2.30 6.88
N LEU A 48 -5.03 2.59 5.60
CA LEU A 48 -3.73 3.06 5.13
C LEU A 48 -3.39 4.44 5.73
N ARG A 49 -4.36 5.36 5.79
CA ARG A 49 -4.19 6.69 6.39
C ARG A 49 -3.87 6.60 7.88
N GLU A 50 -4.56 5.74 8.61
CA GLU A 50 -4.28 5.54 10.04
C GLU A 50 -2.93 4.87 10.28
N SER A 51 -2.45 4.07 9.33
CA SER A 51 -1.21 3.29 9.46
C SER A 51 0.03 4.00 8.95
N GLY A 52 -0.12 5.12 8.24
CA GLY A 52 0.96 5.78 7.52
C GLY A 52 0.80 7.30 7.48
N ARG A 53 1.67 7.92 6.69
CA ARG A 53 1.60 9.35 6.37
C ARG A 53 1.78 9.49 4.88
N GLY A 54 1.35 10.61 4.30
CA GLY A 54 1.41 10.75 2.86
C GLY A 54 1.13 12.15 2.37
N PHE A 55 1.49 12.35 1.11
CA PHE A 55 1.17 13.54 0.38
C PHE A 55 0.18 13.24 -0.73
N VAL A 56 -0.61 14.26 -1.06
CA VAL A 56 -1.39 14.31 -2.28
C VAL A 56 -0.96 15.49 -3.13
N ALA A 57 -1.13 15.33 -4.44
CA ALA A 57 -0.99 16.41 -5.40
C ALA A 57 -2.37 16.73 -5.96
N LEU A 58 -2.78 17.99 -5.80
CA LEU A 58 -4.13 18.46 -6.09
C LEU A 58 -4.11 19.42 -7.27
N ASP A 59 -5.13 19.37 -8.12
CA ASP A 59 -5.39 20.45 -9.10
C ASP A 59 -6.04 21.67 -8.43
N GLU A 60 -6.29 22.71 -9.22
CA GLU A 60 -6.87 23.98 -8.78
C GLU A 60 -8.26 23.85 -8.13
N ILE A 61 -9.01 22.80 -8.49
CA ILE A 61 -10.34 22.51 -7.96
C ILE A 61 -10.32 21.41 -6.88
N GLY A 62 -9.13 20.97 -6.45
CA GLY A 62 -8.92 20.04 -5.35
C GLY A 62 -9.11 18.56 -5.68
N ARG A 63 -9.06 18.15 -6.96
CA ARG A 63 -9.02 16.73 -7.35
C ARG A 63 -7.63 16.17 -7.10
N VAL A 64 -7.57 14.93 -6.59
CA VAL A 64 -6.31 14.22 -6.38
C VAL A 64 -5.79 13.71 -7.72
N LEU A 65 -4.64 14.22 -8.13
CA LEU A 65 -3.96 13.80 -9.36
C LEU A 65 -2.73 12.92 -9.07
N GLY A 66 -2.25 12.94 -7.83
CA GLY A 66 -1.15 12.12 -7.38
C GLY A 66 -1.19 11.88 -5.88
N SER A 67 -0.60 10.78 -5.44
CA SER A 67 -0.40 10.43 -4.04
C SER A 67 0.92 9.70 -3.86
N ALA A 68 1.51 9.81 -2.67
CA ALA A 68 2.59 8.95 -2.20
C ALA A 68 2.51 8.82 -0.68
N MET A 69 2.59 7.60 -0.17
CA MET A 69 2.52 7.32 1.26
C MET A 69 3.77 6.55 1.72
N TRP A 70 4.09 6.71 3.00
CA TRP A 70 5.08 5.91 3.69
C TRP A 70 4.54 5.39 5.02
N PHE A 71 5.02 4.22 5.41
CA PHE A 71 4.60 3.49 6.60
C PHE A 71 5.84 3.17 7.44
N ALA A 72 5.99 3.87 8.55
CA ALA A 72 7.14 3.73 9.44
C ALA A 72 7.07 2.42 10.23
N HIS A 73 8.20 1.73 10.35
CA HIS A 73 8.35 0.55 11.20
C HIS A 73 9.57 0.75 12.10
N GLY A 74 9.34 1.28 13.30
CA GLY A 74 10.41 1.75 14.17
C GLY A 74 11.01 3.08 13.71
N THR A 75 12.24 3.37 14.12
CA THR A 75 12.95 4.62 13.82
C THR A 75 13.66 4.58 12.47
N ASP A 76 14.15 3.40 12.06
CA ASP A 76 15.19 3.31 11.01
C ASP A 76 14.67 2.71 9.69
N PHE A 77 13.42 2.26 9.64
CA PHE A 77 12.85 1.64 8.44
C PHE A 77 11.47 2.20 8.11
N ALA A 78 11.17 2.30 6.81
CA ALA A 78 9.83 2.57 6.31
C ALA A 78 9.56 1.82 5.01
N THR A 79 8.30 1.43 4.80
CA THR A 79 7.85 1.03 3.46
C THR A 79 7.20 2.20 2.74
N VAL A 80 7.39 2.26 1.42
CA VAL A 80 6.72 3.25 0.57
C VAL A 80 5.65 2.54 -0.26
N GLY A 81 4.47 3.15 -0.32
CA GLY A 81 3.30 2.58 -0.99
C GLY A 81 2.31 3.65 -1.40
N MET A 82 1.22 3.23 -2.06
CA MET A 82 0.19 4.14 -2.56
C MET A 82 0.74 5.30 -3.40
N VAL A 83 1.83 5.04 -4.12
CA VAL A 83 2.43 5.95 -5.10
C VAL A 83 1.63 5.82 -6.37
N ILE A 84 0.61 6.67 -6.50
CA ILE A 84 -0.33 6.66 -7.61
C ILE A 84 -0.24 8.02 -8.27
N THR A 85 -0.04 8.04 -9.59
CA THR A 85 -0.13 9.26 -10.39
C THR A 85 -1.16 9.03 -11.48
N SER A 86 -2.01 10.01 -11.71
CA SER A 86 -2.98 9.95 -12.81
C SER A 86 -2.23 9.77 -14.14
N PRO A 87 -2.80 9.07 -15.13
CA PRO A 87 -2.13 8.82 -16.41
C PRO A 87 -1.59 10.09 -17.08
N ARG A 88 -2.31 11.22 -16.94
CA ARG A 88 -1.92 12.53 -17.47
C ARG A 88 -0.63 13.09 -16.85
N LEU A 89 -0.28 12.68 -15.63
CA LEU A 89 0.89 13.16 -14.90
C LEU A 89 2.07 12.17 -14.87
N GLN A 90 1.84 10.91 -15.25
CA GLN A 90 2.87 9.86 -15.20
C GLN A 90 4.10 10.22 -16.05
N THR A 91 3.90 10.87 -17.18
CA THR A 91 4.98 11.28 -18.10
C THR A 91 5.62 12.62 -17.75
N LEU A 92 5.06 13.37 -16.80
CA LEU A 92 5.49 14.72 -16.42
C LEU A 92 6.35 14.74 -15.14
N GLY A 93 6.86 13.58 -14.71
CA GLY A 93 7.75 13.49 -13.54
C GLY A 93 7.07 13.66 -12.18
N ALA A 94 5.73 13.69 -12.13
CA ALA A 94 4.99 13.86 -10.88
C ALA A 94 5.31 12.79 -9.82
N GLY A 95 5.54 11.54 -10.26
CA GLY A 95 5.95 10.45 -9.36
C GLY A 95 7.31 10.72 -8.72
N GLN A 96 8.28 11.23 -9.50
CA GLN A 96 9.60 11.58 -8.99
C GLN A 96 9.51 12.78 -8.02
N TRP A 97 8.69 13.76 -8.34
CA TRP A 97 8.45 14.94 -7.49
C TRP A 97 7.82 14.57 -6.14
N LEU A 98 6.84 13.67 -6.13
CA LEU A 98 6.24 13.14 -4.90
C LEU A 98 7.24 12.33 -4.07
N MET A 99 8.02 11.46 -4.73
CA MET A 99 9.02 10.64 -4.03
C MET A 99 10.13 11.48 -3.37
N LYS A 100 10.59 12.55 -4.01
CA LYS A 100 11.55 13.49 -3.40
C LYS A 100 11.03 14.05 -2.06
N ARG A 101 9.73 14.35 -1.98
CA ARG A 101 9.09 14.82 -0.73
C ARG A 101 9.00 13.73 0.32
N VAL A 102 8.73 12.49 -0.10
CA VAL A 102 8.77 11.34 0.81
C VAL A 102 10.16 11.23 1.42
N PHE A 103 11.22 11.29 0.59
CA PHE A 103 12.61 11.21 1.05
C PHE A 103 12.97 12.29 2.07
N GLU A 104 12.51 13.53 1.90
CA GLU A 104 12.68 14.60 2.90
C GLU A 104 12.06 14.25 4.26
N LYS A 105 10.96 13.48 4.30
CA LYS A 105 10.29 13.07 5.55
C LYS A 105 10.84 11.80 6.19
N VAL A 106 11.50 10.95 5.41
CA VAL A 106 12.05 9.67 5.88
C VAL A 106 13.57 9.62 5.81
N ALA A 107 14.22 10.80 5.76
CA ALA A 107 15.66 10.92 5.73
C ALA A 107 16.31 10.12 6.89
N GLY A 108 17.35 9.35 6.56
CA GLY A 108 18.04 8.48 7.51
C GLY A 108 17.38 7.12 7.75
N ARG A 109 16.29 6.79 7.04
CA ARG A 109 15.65 5.47 7.10
C ARG A 109 15.98 4.63 5.88
N ASP A 110 16.12 3.33 6.10
CA ASP A 110 16.06 2.32 5.03
C ASP A 110 14.64 2.24 4.46
N LEU A 111 14.55 2.12 3.14
CA LEU A 111 13.28 2.12 2.42
C LEU A 111 13.09 0.83 1.61
N ARG A 112 11.88 0.27 1.69
CA ARG A 112 11.44 -0.83 0.82
C ARG A 112 10.10 -0.53 0.18
N LEU A 113 9.90 -1.01 -1.04
CA LEU A 113 8.61 -0.93 -1.73
C LEU A 113 8.43 -2.11 -2.69
N ASN A 114 7.17 -2.33 -3.09
CA ASN A 114 6.84 -3.25 -4.17
C ASN A 114 6.54 -2.45 -5.44
N ALA A 115 7.45 -2.51 -6.41
CA ALA A 115 7.29 -1.81 -7.68
C ALA A 115 6.36 -2.58 -8.63
N THR A 116 5.33 -1.92 -9.16
CA THR A 116 4.60 -2.44 -10.32
C THR A 116 5.49 -2.39 -11.56
N ARG A 117 5.17 -3.18 -12.59
CA ARG A 117 5.90 -3.14 -13.87
C ARG A 117 5.96 -1.71 -14.46
N ALA A 118 4.88 -0.96 -14.35
CA ALA A 118 4.80 0.43 -14.83
C ALA A 118 5.69 1.39 -14.03
N ALA A 119 5.79 1.21 -12.71
CA ALA A 119 6.56 2.09 -11.84
C ALA A 119 8.04 1.68 -11.69
N ARG A 120 8.45 0.51 -12.21
CA ARG A 120 9.82 -0.01 -12.05
C ARG A 120 10.89 0.98 -12.53
N ARG A 121 10.69 1.62 -13.69
CA ARG A 121 11.65 2.61 -14.24
C ARG A 121 11.82 3.82 -13.32
N LEU A 122 10.74 4.28 -12.69
CA LEU A 122 10.78 5.39 -11.73
C LEU A 122 11.68 5.04 -10.54
N TYR A 123 11.46 3.88 -9.92
CA TYR A 123 12.23 3.52 -8.72
C TYR A 123 13.70 3.26 -9.02
N LEU A 124 14.03 2.69 -10.18
CA LEU A 124 15.42 2.58 -10.62
C LEU A 124 16.09 3.96 -10.81
N SER A 125 15.36 4.96 -11.30
CA SER A 125 15.88 6.35 -11.40
C SER A 125 16.00 7.08 -10.07
N LEU A 126 15.50 6.47 -8.99
CA LEU A 126 15.59 6.94 -7.60
C LEU A 126 16.56 6.06 -6.79
N ASP A 127 17.45 5.34 -7.47
CA ASP A 127 18.50 4.48 -6.92
C ASP A 127 18.02 3.28 -6.08
N PHE A 128 16.72 2.93 -6.14
CA PHE A 128 16.24 1.67 -5.57
C PHE A 128 16.83 0.48 -6.34
N GLN A 129 17.29 -0.53 -5.59
CA GLN A 129 17.83 -1.75 -6.14
C GLN A 129 16.78 -2.87 -6.16
N PRO A 130 16.65 -3.65 -7.24
CA PRO A 130 15.77 -4.82 -7.25
C PRO A 130 16.25 -5.90 -6.28
N GLU A 131 15.39 -6.34 -5.36
CA GLU A 131 15.70 -7.46 -4.45
C GLU A 131 15.05 -8.77 -4.92
N LYS A 132 13.71 -8.82 -4.96
CA LYS A 132 12.94 -10.02 -5.26
C LYS A 132 11.63 -9.67 -5.97
N THR A 133 11.05 -10.66 -6.66
CA THR A 133 9.71 -10.57 -7.23
C THR A 133 8.67 -11.01 -6.21
N VAL A 134 7.70 -10.14 -5.94
CA VAL A 134 6.50 -10.49 -5.16
C VAL A 134 5.37 -10.86 -6.12
N TYR A 135 4.84 -12.07 -5.98
CA TYR A 135 3.71 -12.55 -6.77
C TYR A 135 2.41 -12.29 -6.02
N GLN A 136 1.46 -11.63 -6.68
CA GLN A 136 0.09 -11.51 -6.19
C GLN A 136 -0.76 -12.60 -6.84
N CYS A 137 -1.29 -13.52 -6.03
CA CYS A 137 -2.19 -14.57 -6.48
C CYS A 137 -3.64 -14.18 -6.20
N GLN A 138 -4.54 -14.40 -7.15
CA GLN A 138 -5.98 -14.13 -7.03
C GLN A 138 -6.77 -15.32 -7.54
N GLY A 139 -7.89 -15.63 -6.88
CA GLY A 139 -8.77 -16.72 -7.27
C GLY A 139 -10.02 -16.75 -6.41
N ILE A 140 -11.00 -17.55 -6.84
CA ILE A 140 -12.19 -17.85 -6.04
C ILE A 140 -11.87 -19.07 -5.18
N ALA A 141 -11.93 -18.91 -3.86
CA ALA A 141 -11.81 -20.04 -2.95
C ALA A 141 -13.06 -20.92 -3.05
N ARG A 142 -12.89 -22.18 -3.43
CA ARG A 142 -13.98 -23.18 -3.53
C ARG A 142 -13.74 -24.27 -2.50
N ALA A 143 -14.59 -24.33 -1.48
CA ALA A 143 -14.47 -25.32 -0.41
C ALA A 143 -14.54 -26.77 -0.94
N GLU A 144 -15.35 -27.00 -1.98
CA GLU A 144 -15.56 -28.31 -2.62
C GLU A 144 -14.29 -28.88 -3.28
N THR A 145 -13.32 -28.02 -3.65
CA THR A 145 -12.05 -28.42 -4.26
C THR A 145 -10.94 -28.60 -3.22
N MET A 146 -11.20 -28.26 -1.96
CA MET A 146 -10.28 -28.53 -0.86
C MET A 146 -10.33 -30.04 -0.60
N GLY A 147 -9.36 -30.78 -1.13
CA GLY A 147 -9.12 -32.15 -0.69
C GLY A 147 -8.99 -32.19 0.84
N ARG A 148 -9.26 -33.35 1.46
CA ARG A 148 -8.99 -33.55 2.90
C ARG A 148 -7.61 -32.97 3.20
N LEU A 149 -7.52 -32.06 4.18
CA LEU A 149 -6.24 -31.55 4.67
C LEU A 149 -5.36 -32.77 4.90
N ALA A 150 -4.32 -32.94 4.07
CA ALA A 150 -3.31 -33.95 4.32
C ALA A 150 -2.83 -33.74 5.75
N GLU A 151 -2.87 -34.79 6.57
CA GLU A 151 -2.64 -34.79 8.02
C GLU A 151 -1.78 -33.60 8.45
N THR A 152 -2.44 -32.52 8.89
CA THR A 152 -1.69 -31.34 9.33
C THR A 152 -0.85 -31.78 10.50
N ARG A 153 0.48 -31.69 10.34
CA ARG A 153 1.44 -31.93 11.43
C ARG A 153 1.35 -30.78 12.45
N GLY A 154 0.20 -30.58 13.09
CA GLY A 154 -0.10 -29.51 14.04
C GLY A 154 -1.59 -29.10 14.02
N ASP A 155 -1.97 -28.31 15.02
CA ASP A 155 -3.34 -27.84 15.24
C ASP A 155 -3.53 -26.45 14.64
N ILE A 156 -4.57 -26.29 13.81
CA ILE A 156 -4.98 -24.98 13.29
C ILE A 156 -6.09 -24.43 14.18
N ARG A 157 -5.93 -23.21 14.70
CA ARG A 157 -6.94 -22.52 15.50
C ARG A 157 -7.04 -21.04 15.17
N THR A 158 -8.16 -20.43 15.50
CA THR A 158 -8.33 -18.98 15.48
C THR A 158 -7.40 -18.32 16.50
N LEU A 159 -6.82 -17.19 16.14
CA LEU A 159 -5.96 -16.39 17.01
C LEU A 159 -6.76 -15.32 17.74
N GLY A 160 -6.43 -15.12 19.02
CA GLY A 160 -6.98 -14.03 19.84
C GLY A 160 -5.93 -13.00 20.22
N GLU A 161 -6.33 -12.04 21.06
CA GLU A 161 -5.44 -10.97 21.54
C GLU A 161 -4.17 -11.50 22.21
N GLY A 162 -4.30 -12.60 22.98
CA GLY A 162 -3.18 -13.26 23.65
C GLY A 162 -2.12 -13.82 22.71
N ASP A 163 -2.44 -14.05 21.43
CA ASP A 163 -1.50 -14.58 20.44
C ASP A 163 -0.75 -13.46 19.68
N ILE A 164 -1.17 -12.20 19.78
CA ILE A 164 -0.62 -11.08 18.99
C ILE A 164 0.89 -10.90 19.20
N ALA A 165 1.37 -11.01 20.45
CA ALA A 165 2.80 -10.87 20.75
C ALA A 165 3.66 -11.97 20.08
N ALA A 166 3.14 -13.20 20.01
CA ALA A 166 3.79 -14.29 19.32
C ALA A 166 3.76 -14.08 17.79
N ALA A 167 2.64 -13.59 17.25
CA ALA A 167 2.51 -13.27 15.83
C ALA A 167 3.47 -12.14 15.40
N ILE A 168 3.59 -11.08 16.19
CA ILE A 168 4.57 -9.99 15.95
C ILE A 168 6.00 -10.53 15.90
N THR A 169 6.33 -11.48 16.78
CA THR A 169 7.67 -12.09 16.81
C THR A 169 7.93 -12.93 15.56
N LEU A 170 6.93 -13.70 15.11
CA LEU A 170 7.01 -14.46 13.85
C LEU A 170 7.08 -13.55 12.62
N ASP A 171 6.27 -12.49 12.55
CA ASP A 171 6.32 -11.48 11.48
C ASP A 171 7.71 -10.85 11.40
N ALA A 172 8.26 -10.42 12.54
CA ALA A 172 9.59 -9.81 12.57
C ALA A 172 10.68 -10.75 12.04
N ALA A 173 10.61 -12.05 12.38
CA ALA A 173 11.54 -13.05 11.89
C ALA A 173 11.41 -13.29 10.37
N GLY A 174 10.19 -13.24 9.81
CA GLY A 174 9.96 -13.44 8.38
C GLY A 174 10.20 -12.19 7.53
N PHE A 175 9.80 -11.02 8.02
CA PHE A 175 9.92 -9.73 7.32
C PHE A 175 11.30 -9.09 7.49
N GLY A 176 12.02 -9.43 8.57
CA GLY A 176 13.33 -8.90 8.94
C GLY A 176 13.29 -7.59 9.73
N VAL A 177 12.11 -7.00 9.92
CA VAL A 177 11.90 -5.75 10.68
C VAL A 177 10.68 -5.94 11.59
N ARG A 178 10.76 -5.44 12.82
CA ARG A 178 9.63 -5.50 13.77
C ARG A 178 8.57 -4.44 13.42
N ARG A 179 7.42 -4.88 12.92
CA ARG A 179 6.28 -4.02 12.52
C ARG A 179 5.10 -4.07 13.48
N ALA A 180 5.39 -4.03 14.78
CA ALA A 180 4.42 -4.32 15.85
C ALA A 180 3.09 -3.54 15.73
N ALA A 181 3.15 -2.22 15.50
CA ALA A 181 1.96 -1.38 15.37
C ALA A 181 1.08 -1.78 14.17
N LEU A 182 1.69 -2.10 13.03
CA LEU A 182 0.96 -2.54 11.84
C LEU A 182 0.29 -3.90 12.09
N ILE A 183 1.01 -4.85 12.67
CA ILE A 183 0.46 -6.18 12.96
C ILE A 183 -0.70 -6.07 13.95
N ALA A 184 -0.57 -5.31 15.03
CA ALA A 184 -1.66 -5.10 15.98
C ALA A 184 -2.91 -4.49 15.30
N LYS A 185 -2.72 -3.49 14.42
CA LYS A 185 -3.83 -2.92 13.62
C LYS A 185 -4.47 -3.93 12.69
N LEU A 186 -3.67 -4.77 12.02
CA LEU A 186 -4.19 -5.81 11.14
C LEU A 186 -5.03 -6.83 11.90
N PHE A 187 -4.61 -7.25 13.10
CA PHE A 187 -5.38 -8.16 13.95
C PHE A 187 -6.76 -7.59 14.30
N ALA A 188 -6.86 -6.29 14.60
CA ALA A 188 -8.14 -5.64 14.89
C ALA A 188 -9.14 -5.64 13.71
N HIS A 189 -8.66 -5.87 12.48
CA HIS A 189 -9.47 -5.83 11.25
C HIS A 189 -9.52 -7.18 10.51
N SER A 190 -8.95 -8.24 11.09
CA SER A 190 -8.79 -9.53 10.40
C SER A 190 -9.28 -10.69 11.24
N ALA A 191 -9.79 -11.72 10.57
CA ALA A 191 -9.83 -13.06 11.13
C ALA A 191 -8.42 -13.67 11.08
N GLY A 192 -7.84 -13.97 12.24
CA GLY A 192 -6.52 -14.57 12.35
C GLY A 192 -6.57 -16.08 12.57
N TYR A 193 -5.73 -16.82 11.87
CA TYR A 193 -5.55 -18.27 12.05
C TYR A 193 -4.08 -18.59 12.30
N GLY A 194 -3.81 -19.54 13.18
CA GLY A 194 -2.46 -19.97 13.51
C GLY A 194 -2.29 -21.48 13.47
N LEU A 195 -1.12 -21.92 13.04
CA LEU A 195 -0.66 -23.30 13.14
C LEU A 195 0.18 -23.47 14.42
N PHE A 196 -0.25 -24.37 15.29
CA PHE A 196 0.39 -24.67 16.55
C PHE A 196 1.07 -26.05 16.52
N LYS A 197 2.25 -26.14 17.13
CA LYS A 197 2.93 -27.42 17.38
C LYS A 197 3.47 -27.42 18.81
N GLY A 198 3.03 -28.37 19.63
CA GLY A 198 3.39 -28.43 21.05
C GLY A 198 3.04 -27.15 21.80
N GLY A 199 1.83 -26.61 21.56
CA GLY A 199 1.34 -25.37 22.19
C GLY A 199 1.99 -24.07 21.71
N ARG A 200 2.97 -24.12 20.79
CA ARG A 200 3.66 -22.94 20.27
C ARG A 200 3.18 -22.56 18.87
N LEU A 201 2.89 -21.28 18.66
CA LEU A 201 2.58 -20.72 17.34
C LEU A 201 3.80 -20.87 16.41
N LYS A 202 3.58 -21.45 15.23
CA LYS A 202 4.62 -21.71 14.20
C LYS A 202 4.40 -20.93 12.92
N ALA A 203 3.16 -20.65 12.58
CA ALA A 203 2.78 -19.82 11.44
C ALA A 203 1.43 -19.16 11.75
N PHE A 204 1.16 -18.04 11.11
CA PHE A 204 -0.15 -17.40 11.14
C PHE A 204 -0.52 -16.84 9.79
N ALA A 205 -1.81 -16.58 9.59
CA ALA A 205 -2.34 -15.86 8.44
C ALA A 205 -3.48 -14.96 8.93
N LEU A 206 -3.59 -13.77 8.35
CA LEU A 206 -4.67 -12.82 8.60
C LEU A 206 -5.51 -12.69 7.34
N CYS A 207 -6.81 -12.92 7.48
CA CYS A 207 -7.79 -12.73 6.42
C CYS A 207 -8.67 -11.53 6.74
N ARG A 208 -8.77 -10.57 5.81
CA ARG A 208 -9.66 -9.42 5.96
C ARG A 208 -10.31 -9.05 4.63
N PRO A 209 -11.47 -8.37 4.67
CA PRO A 209 -12.01 -7.74 3.48
C PRO A 209 -11.00 -6.78 2.84
N PHE A 210 -10.81 -6.88 1.53
CA PHE A 210 -9.94 -5.98 0.77
C PHE A 210 -10.35 -5.98 -0.68
N GLY A 211 -10.46 -4.80 -1.26
CA GLY A 211 -10.98 -4.60 -2.60
C GLY A 211 -12.26 -5.35 -2.92
N ARG A 212 -12.22 -6.27 -3.90
CA ARG A 212 -13.41 -7.01 -4.38
C ARG A 212 -13.74 -8.29 -3.59
N GLY A 213 -13.02 -8.56 -2.51
CA GLY A 213 -13.20 -9.80 -1.75
C GLY A 213 -12.39 -9.77 -0.47
N HIS A 214 -11.49 -10.73 -0.32
CA HIS A 214 -10.62 -10.86 0.84
C HIS A 214 -9.17 -10.93 0.40
N VAL A 215 -8.28 -10.43 1.27
CA VAL A 215 -6.85 -10.64 1.18
C VAL A 215 -6.40 -11.51 2.34
N VAL A 216 -5.51 -12.45 2.05
CA VAL A 216 -4.84 -13.30 3.03
C VAL A 216 -3.35 -13.03 2.96
N GLY A 217 -2.72 -12.83 4.11
CA GLY A 217 -1.27 -12.63 4.22
C GLY A 217 -0.77 -12.67 5.66
#